data_AF-A0A2D6XE56-F1
#
_entry.id   AF-A0A2D6XE56-F1
#
_cell.length_a   1.000
_cell.length_b   1.000
_cell.length_c   1.000
_cell.angle_alpha   90.00
_cell.angle_beta   90.00
_cell.angle_gamma   90.00
#
_symmetry.space_group_name_H-M   'P 1'
#
loop_
_entity.id
_entity.type
_entity.pdbx_description
1 polymer ?
#
loop_
_entity_poly.entity_id
_entity_poly.type
_entity_poly.pdbx_seq_one_letter_code
_entity_poly.pdbx_strand_id
1 'polypeptide(L)'
;MMKKIYFLIFLLFIPLISADMGRTFELDFDAKGEFDIWLMKSDRVLFEYGGYNHTIIIDEINDQTIEADVFLFLEGDLHNPNYINLNKKYDVGLDFDKDGNKELAIALVQINKERGKIILTRLESWDEGANIEPFWKDKNSENDKEIGGNWKIYLSMVISLLFLSFLISFFKKKGKGLYY
;
A
#
# COMPACT_ATOMS: atom_id res chain seq x y z
N MET A 1 7.07 -35.20 26.10
CA MET A 1 7.05 -34.94 24.63
C MET A 1 5.94 -33.96 24.21
N MET A 2 4.70 -34.11 24.70
CA MET A 2 3.55 -33.27 24.32
C MET A 2 3.73 -31.75 24.56
N LYS A 3 4.42 -31.31 25.64
CA LYS A 3 4.67 -29.88 25.92
C LYS A 3 5.45 -29.14 24.82
N LYS A 4 6.34 -29.84 24.10
CA LYS A 4 7.13 -29.25 23.00
C LYS A 4 6.28 -28.98 21.75
N ILE A 5 5.22 -29.76 21.54
CA ILE A 5 4.28 -29.60 20.41
C ILE A 5 3.40 -28.37 20.59
N TYR A 6 2.93 -28.07 21.81
CA TYR A 6 2.15 -26.85 22.06
C TYR A 6 2.98 -25.57 21.86
N PHE A 7 4.26 -25.61 22.23
CA PHE A 7 5.18 -24.50 21.99
C PHE A 7 5.46 -24.29 20.49
N LEU A 8 5.60 -25.38 19.73
CA LEU A 8 5.78 -25.32 18.28
C LEU A 8 4.53 -24.77 17.56
N ILE A 9 3.34 -25.16 18.01
CA ILE A 9 2.05 -24.65 17.50
C ILE A 9 1.93 -23.16 17.85
N PHE A 10 2.25 -22.75 19.08
CA PHE A 10 2.26 -21.33 19.47
C PHE A 10 3.24 -20.52 18.60
N LEU A 11 4.44 -21.03 18.34
CA LEU A 11 5.43 -20.39 17.47
C LEU A 11 4.93 -20.23 16.02
N LEU A 12 4.16 -21.19 15.51
CA LEU A 12 3.54 -21.13 14.18
C LEU A 12 2.44 -20.07 14.06
N PHE A 13 1.88 -19.59 15.18
CA PHE A 13 0.87 -18.52 15.20
C PHE A 13 1.46 -17.11 15.45
N ILE A 14 2.72 -16.99 15.89
CA ILE A 14 3.42 -15.69 16.02
C ILE A 14 3.55 -14.93 14.69
N PRO A 15 3.79 -15.54 13.51
CA PRO A 15 3.91 -14.79 12.25
C PRO A 15 2.59 -14.21 11.73
N LEU A 16 1.45 -14.46 12.38
CA LEU A 16 0.16 -13.84 12.03
C LEU A 16 -0.03 -12.45 12.65
N ILE A 17 0.91 -12.01 13.50
CA ILE A 17 0.93 -10.66 14.05
C ILE A 17 1.52 -9.71 12.98
N SER A 18 0.70 -9.46 11.96
CA SER A 18 0.63 -8.24 11.15
C SER A 18 1.97 -7.57 10.81
N ALA A 19 2.81 -8.22 10.01
CA ALA A 19 3.67 -7.46 9.11
C ALA A 19 2.78 -6.91 8.00
N ASP A 20 2.60 -5.58 7.95
CA ASP A 20 1.87 -4.93 6.87
C ASP A 20 2.76 -4.95 5.62
N MET A 21 2.68 -6.05 4.88
CA MET A 21 3.40 -6.21 3.61
C MET A 21 2.66 -5.41 2.55
N GLY A 22 3.17 -4.23 2.26
CA GLY A 22 2.66 -3.42 1.15
C GLY A 22 2.78 -4.15 -0.18
N ARG A 23 1.93 -3.76 -1.12
CA ARG A 23 1.85 -4.29 -2.48
C ARG A 23 2.77 -3.50 -3.39
N THR A 24 3.27 -4.15 -4.44
CA THR A 24 3.97 -3.44 -5.53
C THR A 24 3.04 -3.25 -6.71
N PHE A 25 2.96 -2.01 -7.20
CA PHE A 25 2.28 -1.62 -8.41
C PHE A 25 3.34 -1.30 -9.46
N GLU A 26 3.42 -2.13 -10.50
CA GLU A 26 4.31 -1.90 -11.64
C GLU A 26 3.54 -1.12 -12.71
N LEU A 27 4.00 0.08 -13.03
CA LEU A 27 3.37 0.96 -14.01
C LEU A 27 4.20 1.01 -15.29
N ASP A 28 3.53 0.87 -16.42
CA ASP A 28 4.11 0.92 -17.75
C ASP A 28 3.60 2.16 -18.49
N PHE A 29 4.39 3.23 -18.47
CA PHE A 29 4.04 4.50 -19.11
C PHE A 29 4.13 4.48 -20.64
N ASP A 30 4.68 3.42 -21.24
CA ASP A 30 4.65 3.22 -22.69
C ASP A 30 3.29 2.66 -23.14
N ALA A 31 2.66 1.84 -22.29
CA ALA A 31 1.31 1.34 -22.53
C ALA A 31 0.22 2.38 -22.22
N LYS A 32 0.41 3.23 -21.20
CA LYS A 32 -0.60 4.21 -20.76
C LYS A 32 0.04 5.46 -20.15
N GLY A 33 -0.39 6.65 -20.58
CA GLY A 33 0.16 7.92 -20.08
C GLY A 33 -0.31 8.35 -18.67
N GLU A 34 -1.32 7.68 -18.10
CA GLU A 34 -1.89 8.05 -16.79
C GLU A 34 -2.32 6.82 -15.98
N PHE A 35 -2.02 6.81 -14.68
CA PHE A 35 -2.44 5.76 -13.74
C PHE A 35 -3.15 6.37 -12.54
N ASP A 36 -4.31 5.82 -12.20
CA ASP A 36 -5.10 6.18 -11.01
C ASP A 36 -5.11 4.96 -10.07
N ILE A 37 -4.45 5.09 -8.91
CA ILE A 37 -4.16 3.96 -8.02
C ILE A 37 -4.48 4.27 -6.55
N TRP A 38 -5.09 3.29 -5.88
CA TRP A 38 -5.33 3.30 -4.44
C TRP A 38 -4.19 2.60 -3.70
N LEU A 39 -3.46 3.39 -2.91
CA LEU A 39 -2.32 2.97 -2.13
C LEU A 39 -2.62 2.95 -0.64
N MET A 40 -1.96 2.03 0.06
CA MET A 40 -1.91 1.89 1.50
C MET A 40 -0.50 2.18 2.00
N LYS A 41 -0.34 2.34 3.31
CA LYS A 41 0.98 2.35 3.95
C LYS A 41 1.80 1.12 3.49
N SER A 42 3.09 1.34 3.27
CA SER A 42 4.06 0.38 2.74
C SER A 42 3.86 -0.02 1.27
N ASP A 43 2.79 0.40 0.59
CA ASP A 43 2.64 0.12 -0.84
C ASP A 43 3.77 0.81 -1.63
N ARG A 44 4.21 0.13 -2.68
CA ARG A 44 5.30 0.54 -3.57
C ARG A 44 4.78 0.73 -4.98
N VAL A 45 5.13 1.83 -5.62
CA VAL A 45 4.93 2.07 -7.05
C VAL A 45 6.28 1.99 -7.73
N LEU A 46 6.43 1.08 -8.69
CA LEU A 46 7.63 0.86 -9.48
C LEU A 46 7.30 1.19 -10.94
N PHE A 47 8.14 1.97 -11.60
CA PHE A 47 7.95 2.31 -13.01
C PHE A 47 9.27 2.59 -13.70
N GLU A 48 9.34 2.28 -14.99
CA GLU A 48 10.46 2.63 -15.85
C GLU A 48 10.14 3.96 -16.57
N TYR A 49 11.09 4.89 -16.54
CA TYR A 49 10.99 6.12 -17.32
C TYR A 49 12.39 6.66 -17.66
N GLY A 50 12.59 7.09 -18.90
CA GLY A 50 13.89 7.60 -19.37
C GLY A 50 15.01 6.55 -19.36
N GLY A 51 14.68 5.26 -19.44
CA GLY A 51 15.64 4.15 -19.41
C GLY A 51 16.15 3.79 -18.01
N TYR A 52 15.51 4.29 -16.96
CA TYR A 52 15.82 3.98 -15.56
C TYR A 52 14.56 3.55 -14.81
N ASN A 53 14.75 2.74 -13.77
CA ASN A 53 13.68 2.42 -12.83
C ASN A 53 13.60 3.47 -11.72
N HIS A 54 12.36 3.76 -11.33
CA HIS A 54 12.02 4.69 -10.25
C HIS A 54 11.05 4.01 -9.30
N THR A 55 11.10 4.39 -8.03
CA THR A 55 10.24 3.81 -7.01
C THR A 55 9.70 4.86 -6.07
N ILE A 56 8.41 4.76 -5.77
CA ILE A 56 7.74 5.54 -4.73
C ILE A 56 7.26 4.56 -3.67
N ILE A 57 7.58 4.80 -2.40
CA ILE A 57 7.11 3.98 -1.27
C ILE A 57 6.27 4.87 -0.37
N ILE A 58 5.07 4.42 -0.04
CA ILE A 58 4.19 5.13 0.89
C ILE A 58 4.62 4.83 2.32
N ASP A 59 5.02 5.85 3.07
CA ASP A 59 5.44 5.68 4.47
C ASP A 59 4.26 5.85 5.44
N GLU A 60 3.45 6.90 5.26
CA GLU A 60 2.32 7.20 6.13
C GLU A 60 1.16 7.85 5.37
N ILE A 61 -0.07 7.54 5.79
CA ILE A 61 -1.29 8.14 5.24
C ILE A 61 -2.03 8.81 6.40
N ASN A 62 -2.05 10.14 6.38
CA ASN A 62 -2.76 10.96 7.35
C ASN A 62 -4.12 11.39 6.79
N ASP A 63 -4.95 12.07 7.59
CA ASP A 63 -6.28 12.51 7.14
C ASP A 63 -6.27 13.48 5.93
N GLN A 64 -5.12 14.11 5.66
CA GLN A 64 -5.00 15.15 4.63
C GLN A 64 -3.79 14.99 3.70
N THR A 65 -2.81 14.18 4.08
CA THR A 65 -1.54 14.07 3.38
C THR A 65 -1.09 12.61 3.27
N ILE A 66 -0.27 12.34 2.25
CA ILE A 66 0.48 11.09 2.13
C ILE A 66 1.96 11.45 2.17
N GLU A 67 2.69 10.81 3.08
CA GLU A 67 4.15 10.89 3.15
C GLU A 67 4.71 9.74 2.31
N ALA A 68 5.64 10.05 1.41
CA ALA A 68 6.23 9.07 0.53
C ALA A 68 7.72 9.30 0.28
N ASP A 69 8.45 8.19 0.14
CA ASP A 69 9.85 8.16 -0.23
C ASP A 69 9.98 7.91 -1.73
N VAL A 70 10.64 8.81 -2.44
CA VAL A 70 10.87 8.72 -3.88
C VAL A 70 12.32 8.44 -4.17
N PHE A 71 12.57 7.30 -4.80
CA PHE A 71 13.87 6.85 -5.29
C PHE A 71 13.89 6.98 -6.80
N LEU A 72 14.76 7.84 -7.32
CA LEU A 72 14.92 8.08 -8.74
C LEU A 72 16.22 7.45 -9.24
N PHE A 73 16.21 6.97 -10.47
CA PHE A 73 17.39 6.43 -11.17
C PHE A 73 18.03 5.22 -10.48
N LEU A 74 17.26 4.19 -10.12
CA LEU A 74 17.73 3.06 -9.29
C LEU A 74 19.00 2.35 -9.80
N GLU A 75 19.30 2.41 -11.10
CA GLU A 75 20.52 1.87 -11.71
C GLU A 75 21.76 2.79 -11.60
N GLY A 76 21.60 4.02 -11.10
CA GLY A 76 22.67 5.01 -10.90
C GLY A 76 23.43 4.87 -9.56
N ASP A 77 24.27 5.87 -9.26
CA ASP A 77 25.03 5.98 -8.00
C ASP A 77 24.12 6.12 -6.76
N LEU A 78 24.70 6.00 -5.56
CA LEU A 78 24.04 6.04 -4.23
C LEU A 78 22.72 6.83 -4.15
N HIS A 79 21.62 6.08 -3.97
CA HIS A 79 20.26 6.62 -3.87
C HIS A 79 19.96 7.16 -2.47
N ASN A 80 19.79 8.47 -2.36
CA ASN A 80 19.10 9.06 -1.22
C ASN A 80 17.63 9.25 -1.60
N PRO A 81 16.68 8.77 -0.77
CA PRO A 81 15.28 9.04 -1.01
C PRO A 81 14.99 10.55 -0.96
N ASN A 82 14.15 11.01 -1.88
CA ASN A 82 13.50 12.30 -1.77
C ASN A 82 12.19 12.11 -1.02
N TYR A 83 12.03 12.81 0.10
CA TYR A 83 10.82 12.78 0.91
C TYR A 83 9.81 13.77 0.35
N ILE A 84 8.63 13.29 -0.01
CA ILE A 84 7.53 14.12 -0.52
C ILE A 84 6.30 14.01 0.38
N ASN A 85 5.55 15.11 0.45
CA ASN A 85 4.26 15.18 1.12
C ASN A 85 3.19 15.55 0.11
N LEU A 86 2.44 14.54 -0.35
CA LEU A 86 1.32 14.74 -1.25
C LEU A 86 0.14 15.29 -0.47
N ASN A 87 -0.52 16.31 -1.04
CA ASN A 87 -1.73 16.91 -0.49
C ASN A 87 -2.68 17.25 -1.63
N LYS A 88 -3.96 17.51 -1.33
CA LYS A 88 -4.97 17.78 -2.38
C LYS A 88 -4.83 19.14 -3.07
N LYS A 89 -3.94 20.01 -2.61
CA LYS A 89 -3.81 21.39 -3.08
C LYS A 89 -2.75 21.55 -4.17
N TYR A 90 -1.71 20.72 -4.13
CA TYR A 90 -0.56 20.83 -5.03
C TYR A 90 -0.14 19.45 -5.53
N ASP A 91 0.24 19.41 -6.79
CA ASP A 91 0.82 18.23 -7.42
C ASP A 91 2.35 18.30 -7.31
N VAL A 92 2.99 17.13 -7.24
CA VAL A 92 4.44 17.00 -7.22
C VAL A 92 4.92 16.64 -8.61
N GLY A 93 5.79 17.46 -9.19
CA GLY A 93 6.45 17.19 -10.47
C GLY A 93 7.81 16.53 -10.28
N LEU A 94 8.05 15.41 -10.96
CA LEU A 94 9.34 14.75 -11.06
C LEU A 94 10.04 15.17 -12.36
N ASP A 95 11.36 15.26 -12.26
CA ASP A 95 12.27 15.80 -13.27
C ASP A 95 13.41 14.80 -13.45
N PHE A 96 13.35 14.04 -14.54
CA PHE A 96 14.23 12.90 -14.74
C PHE A 96 15.47 13.26 -15.57
N ASP A 97 15.40 14.27 -16.43
CA ASP A 97 16.57 14.69 -17.23
C ASP A 97 17.36 15.85 -16.61
N LYS A 98 16.86 16.46 -15.52
CA LYS A 98 17.46 17.61 -14.81
C LYS A 98 17.57 18.85 -15.70
N ASP A 99 16.77 18.94 -16.76
CA ASP A 99 16.71 20.10 -17.64
C ASP A 99 15.81 21.22 -17.08
N GLY A 100 15.06 20.91 -16.01
CA GLY A 100 14.14 21.81 -15.32
C GLY A 100 12.67 21.59 -15.67
N ASN A 101 12.38 20.86 -16.74
CA ASN A 101 11.05 20.43 -17.12
C ASN A 101 10.61 19.23 -16.27
N LYS A 102 9.33 19.18 -15.93
CA LYS A 102 8.76 18.03 -15.23
C LYS A 102 8.15 17.10 -16.25
N GLU A 103 8.53 15.83 -16.23
CA GLU A 103 8.02 14.82 -17.16
C GLU A 103 7.00 13.88 -16.51
N LEU A 104 6.82 13.94 -15.19
CA LEU A 104 5.75 13.22 -14.49
C LEU A 104 5.16 14.07 -13.36
N ALA A 105 3.82 14.13 -13.28
CA ALA A 105 3.08 14.69 -12.15
C ALA A 105 2.52 13.59 -11.26
N ILE A 106 2.50 13.84 -9.95
CA ILE A 106 1.86 13.01 -8.93
C ILE A 106 0.86 13.87 -8.16
N ALA A 107 -0.42 13.51 -8.20
CA ALA A 107 -1.51 14.25 -7.57
C ALA A 107 -2.24 13.38 -6.54
N LEU A 108 -2.51 13.92 -5.34
CA LEU A 108 -3.37 13.26 -4.34
C LEU A 108 -4.84 13.63 -4.58
N VAL A 109 -5.64 12.61 -4.92
CA VAL A 109 -7.03 12.83 -5.36
C VAL A 109 -8.03 12.63 -4.23
N GLN A 110 -7.81 11.59 -3.46
CA GLN A 110 -8.72 11.18 -2.41
C GLN A 110 -7.89 10.55 -1.31
N ILE A 111 -8.35 10.73 -0.09
CA ILE A 111 -7.72 10.16 1.08
C ILE A 111 -8.83 9.75 2.04
N ASN A 112 -8.68 8.56 2.59
CA ASN A 112 -9.45 8.08 3.73
C ASN A 112 -8.46 7.59 4.80
N LYS A 113 -8.97 7.07 5.90
CA LYS A 113 -8.15 6.70 7.07
C LYS A 113 -7.07 5.64 6.80
N GLU A 114 -7.21 4.85 5.75
CA GLU A 114 -6.31 3.71 5.48
C GLU A 114 -5.66 3.79 4.09
N ARG A 115 -6.19 4.63 3.20
CA ARG A 115 -5.84 4.63 1.78
C ARG A 115 -5.80 6.03 1.20
N GLY A 116 -4.87 6.20 0.29
CA GLY A 116 -4.70 7.36 -0.54
C GLY A 116 -4.84 6.99 -2.00
N LYS A 117 -5.65 7.74 -2.73
CA LYS A 117 -5.76 7.59 -4.18
C LYS A 117 -4.85 8.64 -4.81
N ILE A 118 -3.89 8.20 -5.62
CA ILE A 118 -2.99 9.09 -6.34
C ILE A 118 -3.16 8.90 -7.84
N ILE A 119 -2.93 9.97 -8.60
CA ILE A 119 -2.80 9.92 -10.05
C ILE A 119 -1.37 10.23 -10.43
N LEU A 120 -0.77 9.39 -11.27
CA LEU A 120 0.51 9.64 -11.92
C LEU A 120 0.29 9.88 -13.41
N THR A 121 0.76 11.01 -13.92
CA THR A 121 0.53 11.44 -15.30
C THR A 121 1.84 11.85 -15.96
N ARG A 122 2.12 11.32 -17.15
CA ARG A 122 3.23 11.75 -18.00
C ARG A 122 2.97 13.16 -18.54
N LEU A 123 3.96 14.03 -18.42
CA LEU A 123 3.93 15.40 -18.92
C LEU A 123 4.89 15.47 -20.12
N GLU A 124 4.38 15.53 -21.35
CA GLU A 124 5.22 15.46 -22.56
C GLU A 124 6.03 16.76 -22.82
N SER A 125 5.69 17.85 -22.15
CA SER A 125 6.43 19.12 -22.05
C SER A 125 5.54 20.07 -21.24
N TRP A 126 6.08 20.72 -20.21
CA TRP A 126 5.28 21.58 -19.36
C TRP A 126 4.84 22.84 -20.12
N ASP A 127 3.53 23.03 -20.32
CA ASP A 127 2.94 24.29 -20.82
C ASP A 127 2.80 25.27 -19.66
N GLU A 128 3.70 26.25 -19.57
CA GLU A 128 3.68 27.37 -18.61
C GLU A 128 2.33 28.13 -18.57
N GLY A 129 1.57 28.09 -19.68
CA GLY A 129 0.27 28.77 -19.82
C GLY A 129 -0.94 27.87 -19.62
N ALA A 130 -0.76 26.57 -19.38
CA ALA A 130 -1.87 25.67 -19.09
C ALA A 130 -2.45 26.06 -17.72
N ASN A 131 -3.65 26.63 -17.74
CA ASN A 131 -4.46 26.79 -16.55
C ASN A 131 -4.88 25.38 -16.13
N ILE A 132 -4.06 24.72 -15.30
CA ILE A 132 -4.35 23.39 -14.77
C ILE A 132 -5.55 23.57 -13.84
N GLU A 133 -6.76 23.42 -14.38
CA GLU A 133 -7.94 23.29 -13.53
C GLU A 133 -7.70 22.06 -12.64
N PRO A 134 -7.82 22.18 -11.30
CA PRO A 134 -7.66 21.04 -10.42
C PRO A 134 -8.60 19.93 -10.87
N PHE A 135 -8.04 18.77 -11.19
CA PHE A 135 -8.75 17.62 -11.75
C PHE A 135 -9.95 17.16 -10.87
N TRP A 136 -10.02 17.60 -9.61
CA TRP A 136 -11.13 17.38 -8.67
C TRP A 136 -12.46 18.03 -9.07
N LYS A 137 -12.46 18.97 -10.02
CA LYS A 137 -13.65 19.78 -10.30
C LYS A 137 -14.78 18.99 -10.99
N ASP A 138 -14.48 17.88 -11.66
CA ASP A 138 -15.48 17.09 -12.42
C ASP A 138 -15.72 15.65 -11.90
N LYS A 139 -14.92 15.12 -10.96
CA LYS A 139 -15.07 13.72 -10.47
C LYS A 139 -15.95 13.55 -9.23
N ASN A 140 -16.87 14.48 -8.95
CA ASN A 140 -17.86 14.33 -7.86
C ASN A 140 -19.01 13.36 -8.16
N SER A 141 -18.94 12.58 -9.24
CA SER A 141 -19.99 11.63 -9.59
C SER A 141 -19.40 10.37 -10.18
N GLU A 142 -18.96 9.45 -9.33
CA GLU A 142 -19.41 8.07 -9.45
C GLU A 142 -19.07 7.27 -8.18
N ASN A 143 -20.07 6.52 -7.75
CA ASN A 143 -20.08 5.73 -6.52
C ASN A 143 -18.98 4.66 -6.53
N ASP A 144 -17.79 4.99 -6.02
CA ASP A 144 -16.84 3.99 -5.54
C ASP A 144 -17.43 3.37 -4.25
N LYS A 145 -18.27 2.34 -4.42
CA LYS A 145 -18.71 1.48 -3.33
C LYS A 145 -17.48 0.79 -2.75
N GLU A 146 -16.99 1.28 -1.62
CA GLU A 146 -16.02 0.58 -0.78
C GLU A 146 -16.55 -0.82 -0.46
N ILE A 147 -16.01 -1.84 -1.11
CA ILE A 147 -16.16 -3.23 -0.67
C ILE A 147 -15.14 -3.44 0.47
N GLY A 148 -15.37 -2.74 1.58
CA GLY A 148 -14.73 -2.99 2.87
C GLY A 148 -15.34 -4.25 3.49
N GLY A 149 -15.07 -5.41 2.90
CA GLY A 149 -15.62 -6.67 3.37
C GLY A 149 -15.08 -7.01 4.76
N ASN A 150 -15.98 -7.35 5.69
CA ASN A 150 -15.68 -7.83 7.06
C ASN A 150 -14.93 -9.17 7.11
N TRP A 151 -14.15 -9.54 6.09
CA TRP A 151 -13.44 -10.82 5.95
C TRP A 151 -12.47 -11.07 7.11
N LYS A 152 -11.86 -10.01 7.66
CA LYS A 152 -11.02 -10.08 8.87
C LYS A 152 -11.80 -10.59 10.09
N ILE A 153 -13.07 -10.19 10.24
CA ILE A 153 -13.96 -10.64 11.33
C ILE A 153 -14.30 -12.13 11.15
N TYR A 154 -14.71 -12.52 9.94
CA TYR A 154 -15.02 -13.91 9.62
C TYR A 154 -13.82 -14.84 9.82
N LEU A 155 -12.63 -14.41 9.41
CA LEU A 155 -11.40 -15.16 9.62
C LEU A 155 -11.09 -15.35 11.13
N SER A 156 -11.29 -14.31 11.95
CA SER A 156 -11.08 -14.40 13.40
C SER A 156 -12.06 -15.36 14.09
N MET A 157 -13.31 -15.43 13.62
CA MET A 157 -14.32 -16.36 14.14
C MET A 157 -13.92 -17.82 13.85
N VAL A 158 -13.43 -18.11 12.65
CA VAL A 158 -12.98 -19.46 12.26
C VAL A 158 -11.80 -19.91 13.12
N ILE A 159 -10.81 -19.03 13.33
CA ILE A 159 -9.65 -19.34 14.20
C ILE A 159 -10.09 -19.62 15.63
N SER A 160 -11.03 -18.83 16.17
CA SER A 160 -11.56 -19.00 17.52
C SER A 160 -12.29 -20.34 17.70
N LEU A 161 -13.08 -20.76 16.71
CA LEU A 161 -13.76 -22.06 16.71
C LEU A 161 -12.78 -23.24 16.68
N LEU A 162 -11.73 -23.15 15.85
CA LEU A 162 -10.68 -24.17 15.80
C LEU A 162 -9.96 -24.29 17.15
N PHE A 163 -9.63 -23.17 17.79
CA PHE A 163 -9.00 -23.16 19.11
C PHE A 163 -9.90 -23.76 20.20
N LEU A 164 -11.21 -23.47 20.18
CA LEU A 164 -12.16 -24.04 21.12
C LEU A 164 -12.31 -25.56 20.94
N SER A 165 -12.38 -26.03 19.68
CA SER A 165 -12.45 -27.46 19.36
C SER A 165 -11.22 -28.23 19.87
N PHE A 166 -10.05 -27.59 19.79
CA PHE A 166 -8.79 -28.11 20.30
C PHE A 166 -8.80 -28.20 21.83
N LEU A 167 -9.24 -27.15 22.53
CA LEU A 167 -9.36 -27.15 23.99
C LEU A 167 -10.29 -28.27 24.48
N ILE A 168 -11.48 -28.42 23.88
CA ILE A 168 -12.44 -29.46 24.24
C ILE A 168 -11.82 -30.87 24.07
N SER A 169 -11.14 -31.10 22.96
CA SER A 169 -10.46 -32.38 22.69
C SER A 169 -9.32 -32.65 23.67
N PHE A 170 -8.60 -31.61 24.10
CA PHE A 170 -7.52 -31.70 25.08
C PHE A 170 -8.02 -32.06 26.49
N PHE A 171 -9.09 -31.41 26.95
CA PHE A 171 -9.68 -31.70 28.27
C PHE A 171 -10.39 -33.06 28.33
N LYS A 172 -11.05 -33.49 27.24
CA LYS A 172 -11.64 -34.85 27.16
C LYS A 172 -10.61 -35.97 27.27
N LYS A 173 -9.38 -35.79 26.76
CA LYS A 173 -8.32 -36.80 26.87
C LYS A 173 -7.74 -36.93 28.28
N LYS A 174 -7.73 -35.86 29.09
CA LYS A 174 -7.26 -35.91 30.49
C LYS A 174 -8.26 -36.58 31.45
N GLY A 175 -9.56 -36.59 31.14
CA GLY A 175 -10.60 -37.17 32.00
C GLY A 175 -10.69 -38.70 32.01
N LYS A 176 -9.94 -39.42 31.16
CA LYS A 176 -9.99 -40.89 31.06
C LYS A 176 -8.93 -41.64 31.90
N GLY A 177 -8.24 -40.96 32.82
CA GLY A 177 -7.11 -41.51 33.59
C GLY A 177 -7.33 -41.67 35.09
N LEU A 178 -8.57 -41.67 35.59
CA LEU A 178 -8.87 -41.70 37.03
C LEU A 178 -9.99 -42.71 37.35
N TYR A 179 -9.76 -43.97 36.99
CA TYR A 179 -10.43 -45.12 37.61
C TYR A 179 -9.45 -46.30 37.57
N TYR A 180 -8.63 -46.41 38.62
CA TYR A 180 -8.06 -47.66 39.12
C TYR A 180 -8.19 -47.63 40.63
#